data_AF-X0ZZ49-F1
#
_entry.id   AF-X0ZZ49-F1
#
_cell.length_a   1.000
_cell.length_b   1.000
_cell.length_c   1.000
_cell.angle_alpha   90.00
_cell.angle_beta   90.00
_cell.angle_gamma   90.00
#
_symmetry.space_group_name_H-M   'P 1'
#
loop_
_entity.id
_entity.type
_entity.pdbx_description
1 polymer ?
#
loop_
_entity_poly.entity_id
_entity_poly.type
_entity_poly.pdbx_seq_one_letter_code
_entity_poly.pdbx_strand_id
1 'polypeptide(L)'
;NFFGIINNVEFEASAYINIDVDQGYFEADISPIPEEVGYDLQCVDTCVSVFSFCFAKENDGCNNGFSLTGGVIENHGGISFESEDYYVVNNYLLYEGGDTLYFYGELLGDTPDVSPDEDVEIEEYNVDWIQQNSTTIVDITPKLIYYINNGSRFYDLWNIYFYFENAELPFPQTLVTKVYDSTYDPNSETLHFEIGSNLFPTEEKPILPYINGQISGEAGAEYFYEFYSRDENNLDLYYYIDWGDGTYDKWIGPFNSCESIEIGHSWDEIGKYTISVKVKNINGLQSDWSTLKVNM
;
A
#
# COMPACT_ATOMS: atom_id res chain seq x y z
N ASN A 1 23.60 14.40 2.06
CA ASN A 1 23.35 15.71 2.69
C ASN A 1 21.87 15.83 2.95
N PHE A 2 21.52 16.45 4.05
CA PHE A 2 20.14 16.59 4.48
C PHE A 2 19.95 18.00 4.98
N PHE A 3 18.94 18.68 4.46
CA PHE A 3 18.63 20.07 4.83
C PHE A 3 17.19 20.13 5.31
N GLY A 4 16.90 21.01 6.25
CA GLY A 4 15.51 21.28 6.58
C GLY A 4 15.25 22.61 7.24
N ILE A 5 13.99 23.02 7.10
CA ILE A 5 13.38 24.11 7.86
C ILE A 5 12.08 23.53 8.43
N ILE A 6 12.12 23.10 9.68
CA ILE A 6 10.98 22.51 10.38
C ILE A 6 10.69 23.33 11.63
N ASN A 7 9.43 23.66 11.88
CA ASN A 7 9.02 24.48 13.03
C ASN A 7 9.79 25.82 13.12
N ASN A 8 10.16 26.39 11.96
CA ASN A 8 11.02 27.57 11.78
C ASN A 8 12.48 27.42 12.25
N VAL A 9 12.95 26.20 12.51
CA VAL A 9 14.34 25.87 12.83
C VAL A 9 15.04 25.35 11.57
N GLU A 10 16.12 26.02 11.17
CA GLU A 10 16.94 25.63 10.01
C GLU A 10 18.09 24.70 10.45
N PHE A 11 18.34 23.64 9.67
CA PHE A 11 19.44 22.71 9.93
C PHE A 11 20.04 22.14 8.64
N GLU A 12 21.34 21.84 8.72
CA GLU A 12 22.10 21.09 7.71
C GLU A 12 22.78 19.90 8.39
N ALA A 13 22.52 18.70 7.88
CA ALA A 13 22.99 17.44 8.42
C ALA A 13 23.57 16.52 7.35
N SER A 14 24.31 15.52 7.80
CA SER A 14 24.74 14.37 7.01
C SER A 14 23.88 13.17 7.41
N ALA A 15 23.43 12.40 6.42
CA ALA A 15 22.74 11.15 6.63
C ALA A 15 23.70 9.99 6.32
N TYR A 16 23.87 9.08 7.28
CA TYR A 16 24.62 7.84 7.14
C TYR A 16 23.63 6.69 7.14
N ILE A 17 23.53 5.98 6.01
CA ILE A 17 22.55 4.91 5.82
C ILE A 17 23.29 3.59 5.64
N ASN A 18 22.97 2.62 6.48
CA ASN A 18 23.46 1.25 6.37
C ASN A 18 22.32 0.34 5.93
N ILE A 19 22.48 -0.37 4.82
CA ILE A 19 21.39 -1.11 4.16
C ILE A 19 21.74 -2.60 4.13
N ASP A 20 20.84 -3.42 4.68
CA ASP A 20 20.81 -4.87 4.48
C ASP A 20 19.78 -5.19 3.38
N VAL A 21 20.27 -5.31 2.15
CA VAL A 21 19.45 -5.57 0.95
C VAL A 21 18.76 -6.93 0.98
N ASP A 22 19.31 -7.93 1.68
CA ASP A 22 18.74 -9.29 1.73
C ASP A 22 17.55 -9.36 2.69
N GLN A 23 17.58 -8.54 3.74
CA GLN A 23 16.48 -8.43 4.71
C GLN A 23 15.47 -7.33 4.36
N GLY A 24 15.80 -6.45 3.42
CA GLY A 24 15.00 -5.26 3.14
C GLY A 24 14.98 -4.29 4.32
N TYR A 25 16.13 -4.11 4.96
CA TYR A 25 16.27 -3.37 6.20
C TYR A 25 17.31 -2.28 6.05
N PHE A 26 17.13 -1.15 6.73
CA PHE A 26 18.17 -0.14 6.85
C PHE A 26 18.16 0.56 8.21
N GLU A 27 19.33 1.09 8.55
CA GLU A 27 19.59 1.96 9.69
C GLU A 27 20.03 3.33 9.15
N ALA A 28 19.47 4.41 9.70
CA ALA A 28 19.72 5.77 9.24
C ALA A 28 20.06 6.70 10.40
N ASP A 29 21.29 7.23 10.40
CA ASP A 29 21.74 8.26 11.34
C ASP A 29 21.84 9.62 10.62
N ILE A 30 21.08 10.61 11.09
CA ILE A 30 21.08 11.98 10.56
C ILE A 30 21.63 12.92 11.63
N SER A 31 22.77 13.56 11.34
CA SER A 31 23.44 14.47 12.29
C SER A 31 24.31 15.53 11.61
N PRO A 32 24.52 16.70 12.24
CA PRO A 32 23.88 17.17 13.47
C PRO A 32 22.45 17.68 13.24
N ILE A 33 21.55 17.47 14.21
CA ILE A 33 20.19 18.01 14.26
C ILE A 33 20.03 18.83 15.55
N PRO A 34 19.62 20.12 15.49
CA PRO A 34 19.42 20.95 16.67
C PRO A 34 18.40 20.38 17.66
N GLU A 35 18.67 20.48 18.95
CA GLU A 35 17.76 20.02 20.01
C GLU A 35 16.38 20.71 19.94
N GLU A 36 16.32 21.93 19.41
CA GLU A 36 15.08 22.70 19.22
C GLU A 36 14.04 22.01 18.31
N VAL A 37 14.46 21.05 17.49
CA VAL A 37 13.58 20.33 16.54
C VAL A 37 13.80 18.81 16.55
N GLY A 38 14.87 18.31 17.17
CA GLY A 38 15.27 16.91 17.07
C GLY A 38 14.23 15.92 17.58
N TYR A 39 13.55 16.23 18.69
CA TYR A 39 12.48 15.38 19.21
C TYR A 39 11.26 15.35 18.28
N ASP A 40 10.92 16.48 17.66
CA ASP A 40 9.78 16.59 16.73
C ASP A 40 10.01 15.73 15.49
N LEU A 41 11.26 15.65 15.01
CA LEU A 41 11.61 14.88 13.81
C LEU A 41 11.48 13.35 13.98
N GLN A 42 11.28 12.85 15.20
CA GLN A 42 10.98 11.42 15.44
C GLN A 42 9.66 10.96 14.78
N CYS A 43 8.76 11.89 14.40
CA CYS A 43 7.55 11.57 13.62
C CYS A 43 7.74 11.63 12.09
N VAL A 44 8.98 11.74 11.61
CA VAL A 44 9.28 12.06 10.20
C VAL A 44 10.09 10.93 9.53
N ASP A 45 9.70 9.67 9.72
CA ASP A 45 10.31 8.51 9.04
C ASP A 45 10.24 8.65 7.50
N THR A 46 9.23 9.36 6.99
CA THR A 46 9.07 9.59 5.55
C THR A 46 10.27 10.29 4.91
N CYS A 47 11.10 10.99 5.68
CA CYS A 47 12.33 11.60 5.17
C CYS A 47 13.34 10.59 4.61
N VAL A 48 13.26 9.33 5.07
CA VAL A 48 14.07 8.20 4.60
C VAL A 48 13.24 7.15 3.85
N SER A 49 11.97 7.43 3.54
CA SER A 49 11.07 6.49 2.82
C SER A 49 11.57 6.08 1.43
N VAL A 50 12.42 6.90 0.79
CA VAL A 50 13.04 6.52 -0.49
C VAL A 50 13.87 5.24 -0.36
N PHE A 51 14.44 4.96 0.82
CA PHE A 51 15.16 3.72 1.08
C PHE A 51 14.21 2.53 1.23
N SER A 52 13.06 2.71 1.89
CA SER A 52 11.99 1.71 1.92
C SER A 52 11.51 1.36 0.50
N PHE A 53 11.31 2.38 -0.35
CA PHE A 53 10.97 2.17 -1.76
C PHE A 53 12.07 1.43 -2.53
N CYS A 54 13.32 1.86 -2.40
CA CYS A 54 14.43 1.33 -3.18
C CYS A 54 14.89 -0.05 -2.76
N PHE A 55 14.83 -0.36 -1.46
CA PHE A 55 15.52 -1.52 -0.89
C PHE A 55 14.61 -2.44 -0.11
N ALA A 56 13.29 -2.31 -0.24
CA ALA A 56 12.38 -3.32 0.28
C ALA A 56 12.72 -4.71 -0.25
N LYS A 57 12.56 -5.70 0.62
CA LYS A 57 12.74 -7.10 0.26
C LYS A 57 11.67 -7.52 -0.74
N GLU A 58 12.12 -7.97 -1.91
CA GLU A 58 11.24 -8.45 -2.97
C GLU A 58 10.72 -9.86 -2.65
N ASN A 59 9.40 -10.03 -2.67
CA ASN A 59 8.75 -11.35 -2.57
C ASN A 59 7.86 -11.59 -3.80
N ASP A 60 7.68 -12.86 -4.16
CA ASP A 60 6.70 -13.32 -5.15
C ASP A 60 6.72 -12.62 -6.52
N GLY A 61 7.92 -12.21 -6.96
CA GLY A 61 8.13 -11.57 -8.27
C GLY A 61 7.92 -10.04 -8.28
N CYS A 62 7.76 -9.42 -7.11
CA CYS A 62 7.80 -7.97 -6.98
C CYS A 62 9.19 -7.41 -7.29
N ASN A 63 9.25 -6.16 -7.73
CA ASN A 63 10.48 -5.39 -7.91
C ASN A 63 10.44 -4.14 -7.04
N ASN A 64 11.50 -3.90 -6.26
CA ASN A 64 11.67 -2.66 -5.52
C ASN A 64 12.13 -1.52 -6.44
N GLY A 65 12.17 -0.30 -5.90
CA GLY A 65 12.56 0.90 -6.63
C GLY A 65 13.95 0.81 -7.24
N PHE A 66 14.91 0.17 -6.58
CA PHE A 66 16.26 0.03 -7.10
C PHE A 66 16.30 -0.95 -8.27
N SER A 67 15.64 -2.11 -8.16
CA SER A 67 15.52 -3.08 -9.26
C SER A 67 14.77 -2.51 -10.47
N LEU A 68 13.79 -1.64 -10.25
CA LEU A 68 13.03 -0.98 -11.31
C LEU A 68 13.84 0.08 -12.06
N THR A 69 14.66 0.86 -11.35
CA THR A 69 15.20 2.13 -11.87
C THR A 69 16.73 2.19 -11.94
N GLY A 70 17.42 1.25 -11.29
CA GLY A 70 18.86 1.31 -11.10
C GLY A 70 19.33 2.34 -10.07
N GLY A 71 18.43 2.90 -9.25
CA GLY A 71 18.78 3.79 -8.14
C GLY A 71 18.97 5.26 -8.52
N VAL A 72 18.26 5.75 -9.55
CA VAL A 72 18.17 7.17 -9.88
C VAL A 72 16.72 7.62 -9.72
N ILE A 73 16.41 8.18 -8.56
CA ILE A 73 15.03 8.43 -8.12
C ILE A 73 14.92 9.80 -7.47
N GLU A 74 13.89 10.54 -7.86
CA GLU A 74 13.40 11.71 -7.12
C GLU A 74 12.15 11.29 -6.34
N ASN A 75 12.04 11.76 -5.10
CA ASN A 75 10.97 11.40 -4.18
C ASN A 75 10.38 12.68 -3.58
N HIS A 76 9.11 12.94 -3.81
CA HIS A 76 8.44 14.18 -3.42
C HIS A 76 7.15 13.85 -2.69
N GLY A 77 6.95 14.40 -1.50
CA GLY A 77 5.76 14.11 -0.72
C GLY A 77 5.27 15.28 0.11
N GLY A 78 3.97 15.25 0.40
CA GLY A 78 3.35 16.12 1.39
C GLY A 78 2.73 15.26 2.48
N ILE A 79 3.02 15.59 3.73
CA ILE A 79 2.54 14.88 4.91
C ILE A 79 1.72 15.84 5.75
N SER A 80 0.46 15.49 5.99
CA SER A 80 -0.46 16.27 6.83
C SER A 80 -0.78 15.53 8.11
N PHE A 81 -0.70 16.24 9.23
CA PHE A 81 -1.10 15.76 10.55
C PHE A 81 -2.53 16.24 10.88
N GLU A 82 -3.25 15.51 11.75
CA GLU A 82 -4.56 15.98 12.24
C GLU A 82 -4.49 17.31 13.02
N SER A 83 -3.30 17.72 13.48
CA SER A 83 -3.05 19.03 14.12
C SER A 83 -3.10 20.23 13.16
N GLU A 84 -3.33 19.99 11.87
CA GLU A 84 -3.18 20.95 10.75
C GLU A 84 -1.71 21.26 10.39
N ASP A 85 -0.75 20.71 11.12
CA ASP A 85 0.67 20.77 10.76
C ASP A 85 0.91 20.02 9.44
N TYR A 86 1.90 20.48 8.68
CA TYR A 86 2.22 19.93 7.37
C TYR A 86 3.69 20.16 7.03
N TYR A 87 4.34 19.13 6.51
CA TYR A 87 5.66 19.25 5.89
C TYR A 87 5.71 18.62 4.51
N VAL A 88 6.69 19.06 3.75
CA VAL A 88 7.07 18.54 2.45
C VAL A 88 8.41 17.83 2.59
N VAL A 89 8.53 16.69 1.94
CA VAL A 89 9.79 15.97 1.74
C VAL A 89 10.17 16.02 0.27
N ASN A 90 11.41 16.40 -0.03
CA ASN A 90 12.02 16.28 -1.34
C ASN A 90 13.35 15.54 -1.22
N ASN A 91 13.46 14.40 -1.86
CA ASN A 91 14.60 13.51 -1.80
C ASN A 91 15.12 13.24 -3.22
N TYR A 92 16.42 13.13 -3.35
CA TYR A 92 17.08 12.68 -4.56
C TYR A 92 18.08 11.59 -4.21
N LEU A 93 17.91 10.44 -4.85
CA LEU A 93 18.78 9.29 -4.75
C LEU A 93 19.47 9.06 -6.10
N LEU A 94 20.79 8.91 -6.06
CA LEU A 94 21.61 8.67 -7.24
C LEU A 94 22.64 7.57 -6.97
N TYR A 95 22.53 6.49 -7.74
CA TYR A 95 23.52 5.44 -7.82
C TYR A 95 24.31 5.55 -9.13
N GLU A 96 25.62 5.76 -9.02
CA GLU A 96 26.52 5.86 -10.18
C GLU A 96 27.39 4.59 -10.38
N GLY A 97 27.13 3.54 -9.61
CA GLY A 97 27.91 2.31 -9.59
C GLY A 97 28.92 2.21 -8.44
N GLY A 98 29.33 0.98 -8.11
CA GLY A 98 30.24 0.69 -7.00
C GLY A 98 29.48 0.50 -5.69
N ASP A 99 30.09 0.89 -4.57
CA ASP A 99 29.53 0.66 -3.23
C ASP A 99 28.94 1.95 -2.62
N THR A 100 28.79 3.01 -3.42
CA THR A 100 28.36 4.33 -2.94
C THR A 100 27.04 4.76 -3.56
N LEU A 101 26.15 5.24 -2.71
CA LEU A 101 24.84 5.81 -3.05
C LEU A 101 24.82 7.27 -2.59
N TYR A 102 24.43 8.18 -3.47
CA TYR A 102 24.30 9.60 -3.13
C TYR A 102 22.86 9.91 -2.74
N PHE A 103 22.70 10.54 -1.59
CA PHE A 103 21.41 10.96 -1.06
C PHE A 103 21.43 12.45 -0.73
N TYR A 104 20.44 13.16 -1.27
CA TYR A 104 20.09 14.52 -0.87
C TYR A 104 18.65 14.51 -0.37
N GLY A 105 18.42 15.00 0.83
CA GLY A 105 17.07 15.17 1.38
C GLY A 105 16.82 16.61 1.81
N GLU A 106 15.57 17.04 1.65
CA GLU A 106 15.05 18.34 2.04
C GLU A 106 13.71 18.16 2.76
N LEU A 107 13.59 18.78 3.94
CA LEU A 107 12.36 18.83 4.72
C LEU A 107 11.91 20.26 4.97
N LEU A 108 10.67 20.60 4.63
CA LEU A 108 10.15 21.97 4.79
C LEU A 108 8.73 21.97 5.35
N GLY A 109 8.50 22.70 6.45
CA GLY A 109 7.16 22.91 6.99
C GLY A 109 7.13 22.86 8.51
N ASP A 110 6.06 22.26 9.04
CA ASP A 110 5.80 22.19 10.47
C ASP A 110 5.43 20.75 10.86
N THR A 111 5.81 20.36 12.07
CA THR A 111 5.54 19.04 12.66
C THR A 111 4.97 19.23 14.07
N PRO A 112 4.21 18.25 14.59
CA PRO A 112 3.73 18.30 15.96
C PRO A 112 4.90 18.35 16.95
N ASP A 113 4.76 19.16 18.01
CA ASP A 113 5.72 19.28 19.11
C ASP A 113 5.78 17.97 19.93
N VAL A 114 6.98 17.41 20.11
CA VAL A 114 7.25 16.17 20.87
C VAL A 114 8.15 16.52 22.06
N SER A 115 7.65 16.29 23.28
CA SER A 115 8.47 16.59 24.47
C SER A 115 9.59 15.55 24.68
N PRO A 116 10.72 15.91 25.33
CA PRO A 116 11.84 14.98 25.56
C PRO A 116 11.52 13.74 26.41
N ASP A 117 10.42 13.75 27.15
CA ASP A 117 9.91 12.63 27.93
C ASP A 117 8.85 11.81 27.18
N GLU A 118 8.61 12.10 25.91
CA GLU A 118 7.70 11.35 25.06
C GLU A 118 8.44 10.43 24.08
N ASP A 119 7.98 9.18 24.02
CA ASP A 119 8.42 8.23 23.01
C ASP A 119 7.46 8.24 21.81
N VAL A 120 8.02 8.17 20.60
CA VAL A 120 7.27 8.03 19.35
C VAL A 120 7.33 6.57 18.90
N GLU A 121 6.17 5.95 18.71
CA GLU A 121 6.03 4.62 18.11
C GLU A 121 5.20 4.75 16.84
N ILE A 122 5.73 4.28 15.70
CA ILE A 122 5.01 4.27 14.42
C ILE A 122 4.53 2.84 14.18
N GLU A 123 3.21 2.65 13.99
CA GLU A 123 2.67 1.33 13.70
C GLU A 123 3.18 0.79 12.37
N GLU A 124 3.28 -0.54 12.25
CA GLU A 124 3.50 -1.18 10.96
C GLU A 124 2.39 -0.76 9.98
N TYR A 125 2.80 -0.35 8.78
CA TYR A 125 1.89 0.20 7.79
C TYR A 125 2.12 -0.42 6.42
N ASN A 126 1.04 -0.42 5.63
CA ASN A 126 1.03 -0.95 4.27
C ASN A 126 0.67 0.17 3.29
N VAL A 127 1.36 0.17 2.15
CA VAL A 127 1.12 1.16 1.10
C VAL A 127 1.05 0.47 -0.26
N ASP A 128 -0.01 0.76 -1.00
CA ASP A 128 -0.17 0.25 -2.36
C ASP A 128 0.52 1.18 -3.37
N TRP A 129 1.37 0.59 -4.20
CA TRP A 129 2.07 1.30 -5.26
C TRP A 129 1.20 1.42 -6.50
N ILE A 130 0.89 2.65 -6.88
CA ILE A 130 0.05 2.93 -8.05
C ILE A 130 0.92 3.53 -9.15
N GLN A 131 1.14 2.76 -10.23
CA GLN A 131 1.78 3.27 -11.44
C GLN A 131 0.88 4.32 -12.10
N GLN A 132 1.35 5.57 -12.21
CA GLN A 132 0.62 6.64 -12.89
C GLN A 132 0.93 6.67 -14.39
N ASN A 133 2.19 6.46 -14.74
CA ASN A 133 2.74 6.41 -16.10
C ASN A 133 4.15 5.84 -16.01
N SER A 134 4.85 5.66 -17.13
CA SER A 134 6.16 5.01 -17.18
C SER A 134 7.29 5.74 -16.44
N THR A 135 7.07 6.94 -15.90
CA THR A 135 8.09 7.73 -15.18
C THR A 135 7.70 8.02 -13.74
N THR A 136 6.53 7.54 -13.28
CA THR A 136 5.95 7.94 -12.00
C THR A 136 5.21 6.78 -11.33
N ILE A 137 5.61 6.47 -10.09
CA ILE A 137 4.83 5.67 -9.14
C ILE A 137 4.41 6.59 -8.00
N VAL A 138 3.20 6.41 -7.49
CA VAL A 138 2.76 7.06 -6.26
C VAL A 138 2.52 6.00 -5.20
N ASP A 139 3.07 6.24 -4.02
CA ASP A 139 2.63 5.61 -2.79
C ASP A 139 1.46 6.44 -2.23
N ILE A 140 0.31 5.80 -2.02
CA ILE A 140 -0.85 6.44 -1.39
C ILE A 140 -1.18 5.69 -0.11
N THR A 141 -0.86 6.30 1.03
CA THR A 141 -1.27 5.81 2.35
C THR A 141 -2.44 6.64 2.86
N PRO A 142 -3.65 6.07 2.99
CA PRO A 142 -4.81 6.82 3.43
C PRO A 142 -4.84 7.08 4.94
N LYS A 143 -3.90 6.53 5.72
CA LYS A 143 -3.71 6.78 7.16
C LYS A 143 -2.50 6.03 7.71
N LEU A 144 -1.55 6.72 8.32
CA LEU A 144 -0.49 6.14 9.16
C LEU A 144 -0.82 6.40 10.64
N ILE A 145 -0.64 5.43 11.55
CA ILE A 145 -0.82 5.64 13.00
C ILE A 145 0.55 5.83 13.66
N TYR A 146 0.71 6.91 14.41
CA TYR A 146 1.79 7.02 15.39
C TYR A 146 1.23 7.23 16.79
N TYR A 147 1.94 6.70 17.79
CA TYR A 147 1.65 6.88 19.19
C TYR A 147 2.70 7.78 19.82
N ILE A 148 2.23 8.79 20.53
CA ILE A 148 3.02 9.52 21.50
C ILE A 148 2.54 9.10 22.89
N ASN A 149 3.44 8.56 23.71
CA ASN A 149 3.19 8.19 25.11
C ASN A 149 1.89 7.39 25.36
N ASN A 150 1.81 6.16 24.85
CA ASN A 150 0.74 5.20 25.16
C ASN A 150 -0.72 5.70 24.97
N GLY A 151 -0.97 6.76 24.18
CA GLY A 151 -2.36 7.05 23.77
C GLY A 151 -2.78 8.48 23.37
N SER A 152 -1.88 9.39 22.95
CA SER A 152 -2.30 10.81 22.79
C SER A 152 -2.35 11.41 21.38
N ARG A 153 -1.81 10.83 20.29
CA ARG A 153 -1.83 11.50 18.95
C ARG A 153 -2.23 10.60 17.76
N PHE A 154 -2.49 11.28 16.64
CA PHE A 154 -3.42 10.94 15.57
C PHE A 154 -2.73 10.34 14.34
N TYR A 155 -3.41 10.35 13.20
CA TYR A 155 -2.94 9.68 11.99
C TYR A 155 -2.53 10.68 10.91
N ASP A 156 -1.58 10.28 10.08
CA ASP A 156 -1.09 11.12 9.00
C ASP A 156 -1.57 10.64 7.64
N LEU A 157 -1.81 11.62 6.78
CA LEU A 157 -2.10 11.41 5.38
C LEU A 157 -0.90 11.86 4.59
N TRP A 158 -0.44 11.00 3.69
CA TRP A 158 0.66 11.37 2.82
C TRP A 158 0.46 10.83 1.41
N ASN A 159 0.92 11.63 0.45
CA ASN A 159 1.09 11.21 -0.93
C ASN A 159 2.55 11.42 -1.27
N ILE A 160 3.26 10.33 -1.55
CA ILE A 160 4.66 10.39 -1.95
C ILE A 160 4.75 9.91 -3.38
N TYR A 161 5.33 10.76 -4.22
CA TYR A 161 5.58 10.51 -5.62
C TYR A 161 7.03 10.14 -5.81
N PHE A 162 7.26 9.05 -6.53
CA PHE A 162 8.57 8.61 -6.97
C PHE A 162 8.67 8.85 -8.47
N TYR A 163 9.66 9.65 -8.88
CA TYR A 163 9.97 9.96 -10.26
C TYR A 163 11.29 9.31 -10.67
N PHE A 164 11.32 8.79 -11.89
CA PHE A 164 12.47 8.09 -12.48
C PHE A 164 12.40 8.18 -14.01
N GLU A 165 13.45 7.74 -14.70
CA GLU A 165 13.53 7.87 -16.16
C GLU A 165 12.48 7.03 -16.89
N ASN A 166 12.45 5.72 -16.64
CA ASN A 166 11.48 4.81 -17.24
C ASN A 166 11.44 3.47 -16.50
N ALA A 167 10.28 3.09 -15.96
CA ALA A 167 10.04 1.76 -15.37
C ALA A 167 8.54 1.42 -15.40
N GLU A 168 8.26 0.12 -15.32
CA GLU A 168 6.89 -0.41 -15.27
C GLU A 168 6.82 -1.46 -14.17
N LEU A 169 5.84 -1.32 -13.27
CA LEU A 169 5.55 -2.34 -12.27
C LEU A 169 5.16 -3.66 -12.96
N PRO A 170 5.69 -4.81 -12.51
CA PRO A 170 5.30 -6.10 -13.09
C PRO A 170 3.80 -6.40 -12.89
N PHE A 171 3.26 -5.94 -11.77
CA PHE A 171 1.85 -5.99 -11.34
C PHE A 171 1.71 -5.05 -10.12
N PRO A 172 0.49 -4.74 -9.63
CA PRO A 172 0.31 -3.96 -8.40
C PRO A 172 1.05 -4.58 -7.20
N GLN A 173 1.76 -3.75 -6.43
CA GLN A 173 2.58 -4.20 -5.29
C GLN A 173 2.23 -3.39 -4.05
N THR A 174 2.26 -4.06 -2.89
CA THR A 174 2.08 -3.44 -1.58
C THR A 174 3.40 -3.47 -0.82
N LEU A 175 3.84 -2.31 -0.38
CA LEU A 175 4.97 -2.13 0.53
C LEU A 175 4.48 -2.24 1.97
N VAL A 176 5.00 -3.22 2.70
CA VAL A 176 4.78 -3.42 4.14
C VAL A 176 6.00 -2.88 4.86
N THR A 177 5.84 -1.83 5.66
CA THR A 177 6.93 -1.15 6.36
C THR A 177 6.72 -1.21 7.86
N LYS A 178 7.80 -1.54 8.56
CA LYS A 178 7.88 -1.55 10.01
C LYS A 178 9.03 -0.67 10.46
N VAL A 179 8.71 0.30 11.32
CA VAL A 179 9.69 1.13 12.03
C VAL A 179 10.01 0.44 13.36
N TYR A 180 11.25 0.01 13.53
CA TYR A 180 11.74 -0.65 14.74
C TYR A 180 12.25 0.35 15.77
N ASP A 181 12.87 1.44 15.31
CA ASP A 181 13.33 2.54 16.14
C ASP A 181 13.16 3.87 15.40
N SER A 182 12.81 4.91 16.16
CA SER A 182 12.74 6.30 15.72
C SER A 182 13.06 7.18 16.92
N THR A 183 14.33 7.56 17.06
CA THR A 183 14.83 8.20 18.29
C THR A 183 15.71 9.40 18.01
N TYR A 184 15.74 10.34 18.95
CA TYR A 184 16.66 11.48 18.92
C TYR A 184 17.56 11.51 20.16
N ASP A 185 18.89 11.57 19.98
CA ASP A 185 19.86 11.78 21.05
C ASP A 185 20.36 13.23 21.04
N PRO A 186 20.02 14.06 22.06
CA PRO A 186 20.48 15.44 22.14
C PRO A 186 21.99 15.57 22.45
N ASN A 187 22.64 14.53 22.96
CA ASN A 187 24.08 14.61 23.28
C ASN A 187 24.95 14.48 22.03
N SER A 188 24.50 13.68 21.06
CA SER A 188 25.16 13.51 19.76
C SER A 188 24.46 14.28 18.64
N GLU A 189 23.35 14.97 18.94
CA GLU A 189 22.53 15.68 17.96
C GLU A 189 22.14 14.76 16.79
N THR A 190 21.75 13.52 17.10
CA THR A 190 21.51 12.46 16.09
C THR A 190 20.06 12.02 16.11
N LEU A 191 19.42 12.09 14.94
CA LEU A 191 18.14 11.45 14.67
C LEU A 191 18.41 10.08 14.04
N HIS A 192 17.84 9.04 14.63
CA HIS A 192 18.09 7.65 14.30
C HIS A 192 16.81 6.93 13.88
N PHE A 193 16.88 6.13 12.81
CA PHE A 193 15.80 5.24 12.38
C PHE A 193 16.31 3.83 12.10
N GLU A 194 15.55 2.82 12.54
CA GLU A 194 15.69 1.43 12.11
C GLU A 194 14.40 1.00 11.39
N ILE A 195 14.47 0.67 10.10
CA ILE A 195 13.27 0.40 9.29
C ILE A 195 13.45 -0.88 8.47
N GLY A 196 12.44 -1.75 8.51
CA GLY A 196 12.33 -2.90 7.63
C GLY A 196 11.14 -2.76 6.68
N SER A 197 11.34 -3.13 5.43
CA SER A 197 10.33 -3.05 4.37
C SER A 197 10.31 -4.30 3.51
N ASN A 198 9.11 -4.79 3.20
CA ASN A 198 8.88 -5.96 2.37
C ASN A 198 7.87 -5.61 1.28
N LEU A 199 8.06 -6.14 0.08
CA LEU A 199 7.12 -6.03 -1.02
C LEU A 199 6.40 -7.34 -1.25
N PHE A 200 5.11 -7.24 -1.46
CA PHE A 200 4.24 -8.36 -1.85
C PHE A 200 3.33 -7.92 -3.01
N PRO A 201 2.80 -8.86 -3.81
CA PRO A 201 1.71 -8.56 -4.72
C PRO A 201 0.54 -7.95 -3.95
N THR A 202 -0.06 -6.87 -4.46
CA THR A 202 -1.22 -6.26 -3.80
C THR A 202 -2.36 -7.27 -3.74
N GLU A 203 -2.95 -7.39 -2.56
CA GLU A 203 -4.10 -8.24 -2.31
C GLU A 203 -5.38 -7.60 -2.87
N GLU A 204 -5.81 -8.05 -4.04
CA GLU A 204 -7.01 -7.52 -4.69
C GLU A 204 -8.24 -8.42 -4.50
N LYS A 205 -9.41 -7.78 -4.35
CA LYS A 205 -10.67 -8.52 -4.43
C LYS A 205 -10.88 -8.94 -5.90
N PRO A 206 -11.47 -10.12 -6.14
CA PRO A 206 -11.88 -10.46 -7.49
C PRO A 206 -12.85 -9.43 -8.07
N ILE A 207 -12.78 -9.24 -9.37
CA ILE A 207 -13.66 -8.34 -10.11
C ILE A 207 -15.11 -8.82 -9.95
N LEU A 208 -16.01 -7.84 -9.90
CA LEU A 208 -17.45 -8.05 -9.89
C LEU A 208 -17.85 -9.12 -10.95
N PRO A 209 -18.45 -10.24 -10.54
CA PRO A 209 -18.77 -11.34 -11.45
C PRO A 209 -19.86 -10.96 -12.47
N TYR A 210 -19.72 -11.44 -13.69
CA TYR A 210 -20.72 -11.32 -14.73
C TYR A 210 -21.73 -12.48 -14.65
N ILE A 211 -23.00 -12.20 -14.94
CA ILE A 211 -24.09 -13.19 -15.04
C ILE A 211 -24.72 -13.06 -16.43
N ASN A 212 -24.84 -14.16 -17.15
CA ASN A 212 -25.54 -14.22 -18.43
C ASN A 212 -26.46 -15.44 -18.49
N GLY A 213 -27.58 -15.30 -19.18
CA GLY A 213 -28.58 -16.36 -19.30
C GLY A 213 -29.96 -15.82 -19.60
N GLN A 214 -30.92 -16.71 -19.64
CA GLN A 214 -32.29 -16.37 -20.00
C GLN A 214 -32.98 -15.58 -18.87
N ILE A 215 -33.60 -14.45 -19.20
CA ILE A 215 -34.26 -13.57 -18.22
C ILE A 215 -35.76 -13.83 -18.08
N SER A 216 -36.32 -14.74 -18.87
CA SER A 216 -37.72 -15.12 -18.79
C SER A 216 -37.96 -16.56 -19.19
N GLY A 217 -38.70 -17.33 -18.40
CA GLY A 217 -38.93 -18.76 -18.62
C GLY A 217 -40.32 -19.21 -18.19
N GLU A 218 -40.52 -20.52 -18.14
CA GLU A 218 -41.67 -21.17 -17.53
C GLU A 218 -41.21 -21.81 -16.21
N ALA A 219 -41.98 -21.63 -15.14
CA ALA A 219 -41.77 -22.35 -13.89
C ALA A 219 -41.68 -23.88 -14.11
N GLY A 220 -40.73 -24.52 -13.42
CA GLY A 220 -40.43 -25.95 -13.48
C GLY A 220 -39.48 -26.36 -14.61
N ALA A 221 -39.11 -25.45 -15.51
CA ALA A 221 -38.08 -25.71 -16.51
C ALA A 221 -36.67 -25.41 -15.98
N GLU A 222 -35.69 -26.20 -16.42
CA GLU A 222 -34.27 -26.00 -16.10
C GLU A 222 -33.64 -25.01 -17.09
N TYR A 223 -32.94 -24.02 -16.55
CA TYR A 223 -32.22 -22.98 -17.28
C TYR A 223 -30.76 -22.94 -16.85
N PHE A 224 -29.86 -22.74 -17.80
CA PHE A 224 -28.43 -22.63 -17.54
C PHE A 224 -28.00 -21.17 -17.55
N TYR A 225 -27.22 -20.79 -16.54
CA TYR A 225 -26.64 -19.46 -16.39
C TYR A 225 -25.13 -19.54 -16.42
N GLU A 226 -24.55 -18.67 -17.21
CA GLU A 226 -23.12 -18.49 -17.35
C GLU A 226 -22.63 -17.45 -16.35
N PHE A 227 -21.57 -17.79 -15.62
CA PHE A 227 -20.91 -16.92 -14.66
C PHE A 227 -19.43 -16.79 -15.01
N TYR A 228 -18.91 -15.58 -14.93
CA TYR A 228 -17.52 -15.27 -15.25
C TYR A 228 -16.98 -14.22 -14.28
N SER A 229 -15.72 -14.35 -13.86
CA SER A 229 -15.02 -13.35 -13.07
C SER A 229 -13.51 -13.50 -13.27
N ARG A 230 -12.75 -12.52 -12.77
CA ARG A 230 -11.30 -12.47 -12.83
C ARG A 230 -10.75 -11.97 -11.50
N ASP A 231 -9.67 -12.59 -11.06
CA ASP A 231 -8.77 -12.08 -10.04
C ASP A 231 -7.54 -11.45 -10.72
N GLU A 232 -7.14 -10.24 -10.32
CA GLU A 232 -6.01 -9.52 -10.94
C GLU A 232 -4.67 -10.19 -10.62
N ASN A 233 -4.55 -10.90 -9.50
CA ASN A 233 -3.40 -11.74 -9.17
C ASN A 233 -3.52 -13.15 -9.78
N ASN A 234 -4.50 -13.37 -10.66
CA ASN A 234 -4.79 -14.62 -11.34
C ASN A 234 -5.00 -15.81 -10.38
N LEU A 235 -5.55 -15.55 -9.19
CA LEU A 235 -5.87 -16.57 -8.20
C LEU A 235 -7.18 -17.30 -8.55
N ASP A 236 -7.26 -18.58 -8.18
CA ASP A 236 -8.48 -19.38 -8.37
C ASP A 236 -9.67 -18.82 -7.57
N LEU A 237 -10.87 -19.00 -8.13
CA LEU A 237 -12.11 -18.41 -7.65
C LEU A 237 -13.13 -19.45 -7.16
N TYR A 238 -13.89 -19.07 -6.13
CA TYR A 238 -15.09 -19.78 -5.68
C TYR A 238 -16.32 -18.89 -5.85
N TYR A 239 -17.44 -19.44 -6.31
CA TYR A 239 -18.68 -18.71 -6.57
C TYR A 239 -19.72 -18.97 -5.49
N TYR A 240 -20.38 -17.91 -5.01
CA TYR A 240 -21.58 -17.99 -4.19
C TYR A 240 -22.75 -17.46 -5.01
N ILE A 241 -23.74 -18.31 -5.28
CA ILE A 241 -24.94 -17.98 -6.06
C ILE A 241 -26.17 -18.09 -5.15
N ASP A 242 -26.97 -17.03 -5.12
CA ASP A 242 -28.32 -16.99 -4.57
C ASP A 242 -29.30 -16.93 -5.75
N TRP A 243 -30.16 -17.93 -5.88
CA TRP A 243 -31.11 -18.02 -6.99
C TRP A 243 -32.38 -17.17 -6.78
N GLY A 244 -32.51 -16.52 -5.62
CA GLY A 244 -33.60 -15.60 -5.29
C GLY A 244 -34.89 -16.29 -4.83
N ASP A 245 -34.90 -17.61 -4.71
CA ASP A 245 -36.02 -18.45 -4.25
C ASP A 245 -35.76 -19.13 -2.89
N GLY A 246 -34.64 -18.77 -2.24
CA GLY A 246 -34.19 -19.38 -0.99
C GLY A 246 -33.26 -20.58 -1.16
N THR A 247 -32.89 -20.93 -2.41
CA THR A 247 -31.86 -21.92 -2.73
C THR A 247 -30.52 -21.24 -3.06
N TYR A 248 -29.43 -21.97 -2.86
CA TYR A 248 -28.07 -21.42 -2.95
C TYR A 248 -27.06 -22.47 -3.41
N ASP A 249 -26.10 -22.02 -4.22
CA ASP A 249 -24.82 -22.71 -4.45
C ASP A 249 -23.72 -21.96 -3.73
N LYS A 250 -23.19 -22.56 -2.65
CA LYS A 250 -22.31 -21.85 -1.72
C LYS A 250 -20.86 -22.21 -1.97
N TRP A 251 -20.08 -21.25 -2.45
CA TRP A 251 -18.63 -21.36 -2.65
C TRP A 251 -18.24 -22.60 -3.48
N ILE A 252 -18.89 -22.78 -4.62
CA ILE A 252 -18.54 -23.83 -5.59
C ILE A 252 -17.21 -23.47 -6.27
N GLY A 253 -16.34 -24.46 -6.49
CA GLY A 253 -14.99 -24.27 -7.04
C GLY A 253 -13.95 -25.18 -6.36
N PRO A 254 -12.64 -24.88 -6.48
CA PRO A 254 -12.08 -23.72 -7.18
C PRO A 254 -12.18 -23.83 -8.71
N PHE A 255 -12.33 -22.69 -9.38
CA PHE A 255 -12.22 -22.54 -10.84
C PHE A 255 -11.09 -21.57 -11.16
N ASN A 256 -10.47 -21.70 -12.34
CA ASN A 256 -9.37 -20.79 -12.69
C ASN A 256 -9.91 -19.35 -12.85
N SER A 257 -9.10 -18.35 -12.53
CA SER A 257 -9.40 -16.97 -12.90
C SER A 257 -9.64 -16.86 -14.41
N CYS A 258 -10.62 -16.04 -14.82
CA CYS A 258 -11.08 -15.91 -16.21
C CYS A 258 -11.74 -17.17 -16.81
N GLU A 259 -12.06 -18.19 -16.02
CA GLU A 259 -12.88 -19.33 -16.47
C GLU A 259 -14.36 -18.96 -16.46
N SER A 260 -15.08 -19.31 -17.53
CA SER A 260 -16.54 -19.19 -17.59
C SER A 260 -17.16 -20.51 -17.13
N ILE A 261 -18.07 -20.46 -16.16
CA ILE A 261 -18.77 -21.63 -15.62
C ILE A 261 -20.26 -21.56 -15.94
N GLU A 262 -20.89 -22.71 -16.18
CA GLU A 262 -22.32 -22.82 -16.47
C GLU A 262 -23.00 -23.64 -15.38
N ILE A 263 -24.02 -23.06 -14.71
CA ILE A 263 -24.79 -23.71 -13.65
C ILE A 263 -26.27 -23.70 -14.02
N GLY A 264 -26.90 -24.87 -13.91
CA GLY A 264 -28.33 -25.05 -14.14
C GLY A 264 -29.15 -24.76 -12.89
N HIS A 265 -30.31 -24.12 -13.06
CA HIS A 265 -31.31 -23.92 -11.99
C HIS A 265 -32.73 -23.96 -12.55
N SER A 266 -33.68 -24.29 -11.68
CA SER A 266 -35.12 -24.30 -12.00
C SER A 266 -35.91 -23.68 -10.86
N TRP A 267 -36.93 -22.88 -11.20
CA TRP A 267 -37.85 -22.29 -10.22
C TRP A 267 -39.18 -23.02 -10.24
N ASP A 268 -39.63 -23.54 -9.10
CA ASP A 268 -40.87 -24.31 -9.01
C ASP A 268 -42.15 -23.47 -9.17
N GLU A 269 -42.07 -22.17 -8.84
CA GLU A 269 -43.22 -21.26 -8.86
C GLU A 269 -43.04 -20.14 -9.91
N ILE A 270 -44.17 -19.68 -10.47
CA ILE A 270 -44.21 -18.50 -11.35
C ILE A 270 -43.89 -17.28 -10.49
N GLY A 271 -42.93 -16.45 -10.93
CA GLY A 271 -42.44 -15.39 -10.08
C GLY A 271 -41.31 -14.56 -10.67
N LYS A 272 -41.00 -13.46 -9.98
CA LYS A 272 -39.83 -12.63 -10.27
C LYS A 272 -38.75 -12.94 -9.26
N TYR A 273 -37.60 -13.34 -9.75
CA TYR A 273 -36.44 -13.72 -8.94
C TYR A 273 -35.26 -12.81 -9.27
N THR A 274 -34.35 -12.64 -8.31
CA THR A 274 -33.10 -11.90 -8.50
C THR A 274 -31.96 -12.85 -8.19
N ILE A 275 -31.32 -13.36 -9.25
CA ILE A 275 -30.09 -14.14 -9.12
C ILE A 275 -29.02 -13.17 -8.63
N SER A 276 -28.33 -13.51 -7.55
CA SER A 276 -27.22 -12.74 -7.02
C SER A 276 -25.99 -13.61 -6.96
N VAL A 277 -24.86 -13.11 -7.44
CA VAL A 277 -23.59 -13.84 -7.39
C VAL A 277 -22.48 -12.95 -6.84
N LYS A 278 -21.62 -13.53 -6.04
CA LYS A 278 -20.32 -12.96 -5.68
C LYS A 278 -19.26 -14.06 -5.75
N VAL A 279 -18.01 -13.66 -5.87
CA VAL A 279 -16.88 -14.58 -5.88
C VAL A 279 -15.91 -14.27 -4.74
N LYS A 280 -15.07 -15.24 -4.41
CA LYS A 280 -13.89 -15.04 -3.59
C LYS A 280 -12.68 -15.73 -4.19
N ASN A 281 -11.50 -15.16 -4.02
CA ASN A 281 -10.25 -15.85 -4.36
C ASN A 281 -9.81 -16.81 -3.25
N ILE A 282 -8.71 -17.54 -3.48
CA ILE A 282 -8.14 -18.50 -2.51
C ILE A 282 -7.68 -17.83 -1.20
N ASN A 283 -7.36 -16.53 -1.22
CA ASN A 283 -7.03 -15.74 -0.03
C ASN A 283 -8.28 -15.31 0.76
N GLY A 284 -9.47 -15.54 0.22
CA GLY A 284 -10.74 -15.28 0.88
C GLY A 284 -11.30 -13.88 0.67
N LEU A 285 -10.62 -13.03 -0.12
CA LEU A 285 -11.11 -11.71 -0.51
C LEU A 285 -12.32 -11.86 -1.42
N GLN A 286 -13.40 -11.14 -1.12
CA GLN A 286 -14.69 -11.30 -1.80
C GLN A 286 -15.01 -10.09 -2.66
N SER A 287 -15.56 -10.34 -3.84
CA SER A 287 -16.16 -9.29 -4.68
C SER A 287 -17.43 -8.74 -4.03
N ASP A 288 -17.89 -7.60 -4.56
CA ASP A 288 -19.27 -7.18 -4.39
C ASP A 288 -20.24 -8.14 -5.11
N TRP A 289 -21.54 -7.96 -4.88
CA TRP A 289 -22.59 -8.76 -5.50
C TRP A 289 -23.00 -8.21 -6.86
N SER A 290 -23.03 -9.07 -7.87
CA SER A 290 -23.76 -8.85 -9.11
C SER A 290 -25.16 -9.42 -9.03
N THR A 291 -26.09 -8.84 -9.79
CA THR A 291 -27.48 -9.31 -9.82
C THR A 291 -28.05 -9.40 -11.23
N LEU A 292 -28.89 -10.39 -11.49
CA LEU A 292 -29.68 -10.55 -12.70
C LEU A 292 -31.14 -10.83 -12.33
N LYS A 293 -32.06 -10.00 -12.84
CA LYS A 293 -33.51 -10.20 -12.61
C LYS A 293 -34.09 -11.12 -13.67
N VAL A 294 -34.83 -12.12 -13.22
CA VAL A 294 -35.47 -13.12 -14.09
C VAL A 294 -36.96 -13.28 -13.77
N ASN A 295 -37.75 -13.75 -14.72
CA ASN A 295 -39.20 -13.93 -14.58
C ASN A 295 -39.66 -15.30 -15.09
N MET A 296 -40.16 -16.16 -14.21
CA MET A 296 -40.60 -17.53 -14.51
C MET A 296 -42.12 -17.66 -14.49
#